data_AF-A0A7D4SZ36-F1
#
_entry.id   AF-A0A7D4SZ36-F1
#
_cell.length_a   1.000
_cell.length_b   1.000
_cell.length_c   1.000
_cell.angle_alpha   90.00
_cell.angle_beta   90.00
_cell.angle_gamma   90.00
#
_symmetry.space_group_name_H-M   'P 1'
#
loop_
_entity.id
_entity.type
_entity.pdbx_description
1 polymer ?
#
loop_
_entity_poly.entity_id
_entity_poly.type
_entity_poly.pdbx_seq_one_letter_code
_entity_poly.pdbx_strand_id
1 'polypeptide(L)'
;MKLYSDFKQITLCIGASIREAMALLDRYAMQIVLVTDQNGVLQGVMTDGDIRRALLSGSTLDSPVEEAINLRPATGSDQLNMMGWVQIMKRARCRHLPIIDRDGKLVQLVYDKVMPYSNQPNSVVLMLGGQGMRLRPLTEDTPKPLLKVGGKPILETILERFIEQGFSHFYFCINYLGHQIQDYFGHGEKWGVEIDYIKEEQRLGTAGALSLIDKEVTDDLIVMNGDLLTKVDFTALLESHRSNESDITVCVREYSQQVPYGVVEIEDETVQQIVEKPIYRYFVNAGIYVLSPKQIAAIPYNEFYDMPTLLDELTLDPAAKVGAFPITEYWKDIGHLPDFEQAQVDYEVHFTPLNH
;
A
#
# COMPACT_ATOMS: atom_id res chain seq x y z
N MET A 1 -12.15 -13.65 -17.06
CA MET A 1 -11.01 -13.64 -17.99
C MET A 1 -11.27 -12.83 -19.25
N LYS A 2 -10.30 -12.00 -19.66
CA LYS A 2 -10.31 -11.23 -20.91
C LYS A 2 -8.93 -11.28 -21.58
N LEU A 3 -8.92 -11.03 -22.89
CA LEU A 3 -7.71 -10.78 -23.66
C LEU A 3 -7.37 -9.30 -23.55
N TYR A 4 -6.10 -8.98 -23.35
CA TYR A 4 -5.59 -7.61 -23.38
C TYR A 4 -4.74 -7.43 -24.64
N SER A 5 -5.26 -6.67 -25.61
CA SER A 5 -4.64 -6.48 -26.93
C SER A 5 -3.44 -5.53 -26.88
N ASP A 6 -3.49 -4.52 -26.01
CA ASP A 6 -2.50 -3.44 -25.91
C ASP A 6 -1.39 -3.74 -24.88
N PHE A 7 -0.99 -5.02 -24.76
CA PHE A 7 0.03 -5.44 -23.80
C PHE A 7 1.38 -4.71 -23.97
N LYS A 8 1.65 -4.19 -25.17
CA LYS A 8 2.84 -3.38 -25.45
C LYS A 8 2.92 -2.11 -24.59
N GLN A 9 1.80 -1.56 -24.15
CA GLN A 9 1.76 -0.36 -23.30
C GLN A 9 2.24 -0.63 -21.87
N ILE A 10 2.22 -1.90 -21.44
CA ILE A 10 2.66 -2.38 -20.14
C ILE A 10 3.94 -3.23 -20.25
N THR A 11 4.69 -3.08 -21.35
CA THR A 11 5.93 -3.82 -21.60
C THR A 11 7.14 -2.89 -21.53
N LEU A 12 8.19 -3.33 -20.85
CA LEU A 12 9.51 -2.71 -20.83
C LEU A 12 10.55 -3.63 -21.44
N CYS A 13 11.65 -3.04 -21.93
CA CYS A 13 12.84 -3.80 -22.29
C CYS A 13 13.73 -3.98 -21.06
N ILE A 14 14.54 -5.05 -21.05
CA ILE A 14 15.69 -5.18 -20.15
C ILE A 14 16.57 -3.92 -20.17
N GLY A 15 17.13 -3.56 -19.02
CA GLY A 15 17.87 -2.32 -18.79
C GLY A 15 17.01 -1.11 -18.43
N ALA A 16 15.67 -1.22 -18.50
CA ALA A 16 14.78 -0.22 -17.91
C ALA A 16 14.91 -0.23 -16.37
N SER A 17 14.56 0.88 -15.74
CA SER A 17 14.61 1.04 -14.28
C SER A 17 13.36 0.51 -13.58
N ILE A 18 13.49 0.11 -12.32
CA ILE A 18 12.36 -0.22 -11.45
C ILE A 18 11.35 0.94 -11.38
N ARG A 19 11.83 2.19 -11.36
CA ARG A 19 10.99 3.41 -11.39
C ARG A 19 10.07 3.47 -12.60
N GLU A 20 10.58 3.15 -13.79
CA GLU A 20 9.77 3.14 -15.03
C GLU A 20 8.68 2.07 -14.95
N ALA A 21 8.99 0.91 -14.38
CA ALA A 21 8.01 -0.14 -14.19
C ALA A 21 6.94 0.22 -13.15
N MET A 22 7.31 0.85 -12.04
CA MET A 22 6.34 1.37 -11.06
C MET A 22 5.39 2.38 -11.71
N ALA A 23 5.90 3.28 -12.54
CA ALA A 23 5.06 4.24 -13.26
C ALA A 23 4.05 3.56 -14.20
N LEU A 24 4.39 2.40 -14.79
CA LEU A 24 3.45 1.59 -15.57
C LEU A 24 2.41 0.88 -14.68
N LEU A 25 2.82 0.32 -13.55
CA LEU A 25 1.91 -0.33 -12.60
C LEU A 25 0.88 0.66 -12.04
N ASP A 26 1.30 1.89 -11.72
CA ASP A 26 0.41 2.93 -11.21
C ASP A 26 -0.56 3.46 -12.28
N ARG A 27 -0.07 3.59 -13.53
CA ARG A 27 -0.84 4.14 -14.65
C ARG A 27 -1.87 3.14 -15.17
N TYR A 28 -1.51 1.87 -15.26
CA TYR A 28 -2.38 0.85 -15.83
C TYR A 28 -2.90 -0.09 -14.74
N ALA A 29 -4.22 -0.27 -14.67
CA ALA A 29 -4.89 -1.13 -13.68
C ALA A 29 -4.61 -2.64 -13.84
N MET A 30 -3.61 -3.02 -14.64
CA MET A 30 -3.26 -4.40 -14.94
C MET A 30 -2.39 -5.05 -13.86
N GLN A 31 -1.83 -4.31 -12.90
CA GLN A 31 -1.02 -4.85 -11.79
C GLN A 31 0.13 -5.79 -12.24
N ILE A 32 0.61 -5.62 -13.49
CA ILE A 32 1.72 -6.38 -14.06
C ILE A 32 2.44 -5.56 -15.12
N VAL A 33 3.76 -5.68 -15.13
CA VAL A 33 4.64 -5.23 -16.20
C VAL A 33 5.29 -6.44 -16.84
N LEU A 34 5.33 -6.46 -18.18
CA LEU A 34 5.97 -7.49 -18.97
C LEU A 34 7.37 -7.02 -19.33
N VAL A 35 8.38 -7.87 -19.23
CA VAL A 35 9.77 -7.49 -19.56
C VAL A 35 10.27 -8.35 -20.70
N THR A 36 10.70 -7.72 -21.80
CA THR A 36 11.20 -8.40 -23.00
C THR A 36 12.64 -8.01 -23.32
N ASP A 37 13.29 -8.78 -24.20
CA ASP A 37 14.51 -8.34 -24.87
C ASP A 37 14.18 -7.41 -26.05
N GLN A 38 15.22 -7.00 -26.78
CA GLN A 38 15.10 -6.14 -27.96
C GLN A 38 14.36 -6.81 -29.13
N ASN A 39 14.24 -8.15 -29.11
CA ASN A 39 13.57 -8.95 -30.14
C ASN A 39 12.11 -9.29 -29.78
N GLY A 40 11.62 -8.84 -28.61
CA GLY A 40 10.29 -9.12 -28.10
C GLY A 40 10.15 -10.47 -27.39
N VAL A 41 11.26 -11.15 -27.09
CA VAL A 41 11.28 -12.41 -26.33
C VAL A 41 11.04 -12.10 -24.86
N LEU A 42 10.05 -12.74 -24.24
CA LEU A 42 9.72 -12.54 -22.84
C LEU A 42 10.88 -12.99 -21.93
N GLN A 43 11.42 -12.06 -21.15
CA GLN A 43 12.48 -12.32 -20.16
C GLN A 43 11.90 -12.56 -18.76
N GLY A 44 10.76 -11.95 -18.46
CA GLY A 44 10.09 -12.11 -17.18
C GLY A 44 8.85 -11.25 -17.06
N VAL A 45 8.26 -11.29 -15.88
CA VAL A 45 7.19 -10.37 -15.49
C VAL A 45 7.54 -9.72 -14.17
N MET A 46 6.93 -8.57 -13.90
CA MET A 46 7.09 -7.87 -12.64
C MET A 46 5.75 -7.38 -12.12
N THR A 47 5.54 -7.54 -10.83
CA THR A 47 4.36 -7.07 -10.07
C THR A 47 4.82 -6.19 -8.90
N ASP A 48 3.90 -5.51 -8.23
CA ASP A 48 4.22 -4.76 -7.00
C ASP A 48 4.95 -5.62 -5.95
N GLY A 49 4.56 -6.88 -5.81
CA GLY A 49 5.23 -7.82 -4.90
C GLY A 49 6.68 -8.15 -5.29
N ASP A 50 6.98 -8.19 -6.59
CA ASP A 50 8.34 -8.41 -7.10
C ASP A 50 9.23 -7.20 -6.82
N ILE A 51 8.73 -5.99 -7.11
CA ILE A 51 9.42 -4.73 -6.80
C ILE A 51 9.68 -4.63 -5.31
N ARG A 52 8.67 -4.91 -4.48
CA ARG A 52 8.78 -4.88 -3.02
C ARG A 52 9.89 -5.81 -2.52
N ARG A 53 9.95 -7.05 -3.02
CA ARG A 53 11.00 -8.01 -2.66
C ARG A 53 12.39 -7.52 -3.06
N ALA A 54 12.52 -6.89 -4.23
CA ALA A 54 13.79 -6.33 -4.68
C ALA A 54 14.26 -5.17 -3.79
N LEU A 55 13.36 -4.24 -3.46
CA LEU A 55 13.66 -3.12 -2.56
C LEU A 55 14.10 -3.61 -1.17
N LEU A 56 13.43 -4.63 -0.62
CA LEU A 56 13.84 -5.26 0.65
C LEU A 56 15.20 -5.95 0.56
N SER A 57 15.62 -6.38 -0.63
CA SER A 57 16.91 -7.03 -0.87
C SER A 57 18.04 -6.05 -1.19
N GLY A 58 17.77 -4.74 -1.17
CA GLY A 58 18.75 -3.68 -1.38
C GLY A 58 18.75 -3.03 -2.77
N SER A 59 17.86 -3.45 -3.68
CA SER A 59 17.68 -2.74 -4.94
C SER A 59 17.08 -1.35 -4.69
N THR A 60 17.28 -0.44 -5.65
CA THR A 60 16.76 0.92 -5.59
C THR A 60 15.78 1.17 -6.73
N LEU A 61 15.04 2.27 -6.68
CA LEU A 61 14.18 2.68 -7.81
C LEU A 61 14.94 2.85 -9.14
N ASP A 62 16.24 3.13 -9.08
CA ASP A 62 17.09 3.31 -10.26
C ASP A 62 17.83 2.02 -10.66
N SER A 63 17.67 0.94 -9.88
CA SER A 63 18.15 -0.39 -10.25
C SER A 63 17.46 -0.87 -11.53
N PRO A 64 18.13 -1.69 -12.36
CA PRO A 64 17.53 -2.32 -13.52
C PRO A 64 16.41 -3.28 -13.12
N VAL A 65 15.37 -3.39 -13.95
CA VAL A 65 14.23 -4.31 -13.72
C VAL A 65 14.67 -5.77 -13.59
N GLU A 66 15.81 -6.14 -14.16
CA GLU A 66 16.41 -7.48 -14.04
C GLU A 66 16.68 -7.93 -12.59
N GLU A 67 16.89 -6.99 -11.67
CA GLU A 67 17.06 -7.30 -10.24
C GLU A 67 15.74 -7.67 -9.55
N ALA A 68 14.60 -7.34 -10.16
CA ALA A 68 13.28 -7.50 -9.56
C ALA A 68 12.36 -8.47 -10.30
N ILE A 69 12.57 -8.73 -11.60
CA ILE A 69 11.66 -9.57 -12.39
C ILE A 69 11.58 -11.03 -11.89
N ASN A 70 10.37 -11.58 -11.94
CA ASN A 70 10.19 -13.02 -11.91
C ASN A 70 10.63 -13.61 -13.26
N LEU A 71 11.81 -14.24 -13.27
CA LEU A 71 12.42 -14.89 -14.44
C LEU A 71 11.70 -16.16 -14.90
N ARG A 72 10.77 -16.71 -14.10
CA ARG A 72 10.04 -17.93 -14.42
C ARG A 72 8.53 -17.73 -14.23
N PRO A 73 7.92 -16.80 -14.99
CA PRO A 73 6.48 -16.63 -14.93
C PRO A 73 5.78 -17.86 -15.51
N ALA A 74 4.56 -18.12 -15.04
CA ALA A 74 3.68 -19.01 -15.79
C ALA A 74 3.37 -18.37 -17.14
N THR A 75 3.50 -19.12 -18.24
CA THR A 75 3.20 -18.66 -19.60
C THR A 75 2.24 -19.62 -20.30
N GLY A 76 1.50 -19.10 -21.28
CA GLY A 76 0.66 -19.89 -22.18
C GLY A 76 1.23 -19.91 -23.60
N SER A 77 1.05 -21.01 -24.33
CA SER A 77 1.35 -21.03 -25.77
C SER A 77 0.22 -20.40 -26.57
N ASP A 78 0.58 -19.65 -27.61
CA ASP A 78 -0.32 -19.09 -28.63
C ASP A 78 -1.18 -20.13 -29.40
N GLN A 79 -0.77 -21.40 -29.39
CA GLN A 79 -1.51 -22.51 -29.99
C GLN A 79 -2.63 -23.06 -29.11
N LEU A 80 -2.70 -22.66 -27.84
CA LEU A 80 -3.78 -23.06 -26.95
C LEU A 80 -4.99 -22.14 -27.11
N ASN A 81 -6.17 -22.65 -26.76
CA ASN A 81 -7.38 -21.85 -26.68
C ASN A 81 -7.60 -21.31 -25.25
N MET A 82 -8.66 -20.51 -25.08
CA MET A 82 -9.01 -19.91 -23.79
C MET A 82 -9.08 -20.93 -22.65
N MET A 83 -9.67 -22.11 -22.86
CA MET A 83 -9.77 -23.13 -21.78
C MET A 83 -8.40 -23.65 -21.36
N GLY A 84 -7.48 -23.85 -22.31
CA GLY A 84 -6.10 -24.23 -22.01
C GLY A 84 -5.40 -23.19 -21.14
N TRP A 85 -5.51 -21.91 -21.50
CA TRP A 85 -4.96 -20.81 -20.69
C TRP A 85 -5.59 -20.73 -19.29
N VAL A 86 -6.93 -20.89 -19.17
CA VAL A 86 -7.61 -20.94 -17.85
C VAL A 86 -7.01 -22.03 -16.95
N GLN A 87 -6.78 -23.23 -17.49
CA GLN A 87 -6.25 -24.34 -16.68
C GLN A 87 -4.83 -24.06 -16.19
N ILE A 88 -3.99 -23.45 -17.03
CA ILE A 88 -2.64 -23.03 -16.62
C ILE A 88 -2.74 -22.00 -15.49
N MET A 89 -3.56 -20.95 -15.66
CA MET A 89 -3.73 -19.91 -14.65
C MET A 89 -4.22 -20.47 -13.31
N LYS A 90 -5.22 -21.37 -13.33
CA LYS A 90 -5.71 -22.02 -12.11
C LYS A 90 -4.65 -22.86 -11.42
N ARG A 91 -3.85 -23.62 -12.19
CA ARG A 91 -2.79 -24.47 -11.64
C ARG A 91 -1.64 -23.65 -11.07
N ALA A 92 -1.26 -22.58 -11.77
CA ALA A 92 -0.20 -21.65 -11.36
C ALA A 92 -0.67 -20.65 -10.29
N ARG A 93 -1.98 -20.59 -10.01
CA ARG A 93 -2.62 -19.58 -9.14
C ARG A 93 -2.23 -18.14 -9.51
N CYS A 94 -2.17 -17.84 -10.81
CA CYS A 94 -1.78 -16.53 -11.31
C CYS A 94 -2.98 -15.77 -11.90
N ARG A 95 -2.97 -14.43 -11.73
CA ARG A 95 -3.98 -13.52 -12.30
C ARG A 95 -3.69 -13.11 -13.74
N HIS A 96 -2.42 -13.25 -14.13
CA HIS A 96 -1.89 -12.84 -15.42
C HIS A 96 -1.16 -14.01 -16.06
N LEU A 97 -1.40 -14.21 -17.36
CA LEU A 97 -0.73 -15.21 -18.16
C LEU A 97 -0.22 -14.57 -19.46
N PRO A 98 1.08 -14.25 -19.54
CA PRO A 98 1.72 -13.90 -20.79
C PRO A 98 1.62 -15.06 -21.77
N ILE A 99 1.18 -14.76 -22.99
CA ILE A 99 1.08 -15.73 -24.09
C ILE A 99 2.26 -15.53 -25.01
N ILE A 100 2.98 -16.62 -25.28
CA ILE A 100 4.18 -16.63 -26.11
C ILE A 100 4.03 -17.53 -27.33
N ASP A 101 4.70 -17.19 -28.41
CA ASP A 101 4.83 -18.03 -29.60
C ASP A 101 5.93 -19.11 -29.43
N ARG A 102 6.21 -19.86 -30.50
CA ARG A 102 7.22 -20.93 -30.51
C ARG A 102 8.65 -20.43 -30.27
N ASP A 103 8.93 -19.17 -30.60
CA ASP A 103 10.24 -18.53 -30.43
C ASP A 103 10.34 -17.79 -29.07
N GLY A 104 9.31 -17.91 -28.23
CA GLY A 104 9.25 -17.26 -26.92
C GLY A 104 8.87 -15.78 -26.97
N LYS A 105 8.44 -15.27 -28.12
CA LYS A 105 8.01 -13.87 -28.25
C LYS A 105 6.66 -13.67 -27.63
N LEU A 106 6.54 -12.56 -26.91
CA LEU A 106 5.29 -12.15 -26.29
C LEU A 106 4.29 -11.70 -27.36
N VAL A 107 3.17 -12.42 -27.46
CA VAL A 107 2.12 -12.13 -28.46
C VAL A 107 0.83 -11.61 -27.85
N GLN A 108 0.54 -11.95 -26.59
CA GLN A 108 -0.70 -11.53 -25.94
C GLN A 108 -0.60 -11.60 -24.41
N LEU A 109 -1.53 -10.96 -23.71
CA LEU A 109 -1.75 -11.14 -22.29
C LEU A 109 -3.19 -11.58 -22.02
N VAL A 110 -3.32 -12.64 -21.23
CA VAL A 110 -4.59 -13.09 -20.65
C VAL A 110 -4.61 -12.71 -19.19
N TYR A 111 -5.73 -12.14 -18.74
CA TYR A 111 -5.88 -11.76 -17.34
C TYR A 111 -7.27 -12.10 -16.82
N ASP A 112 -7.37 -12.33 -15.51
CA ASP A 112 -8.64 -12.52 -14.85
C ASP A 112 -9.12 -11.26 -14.15
N LYS A 113 -10.12 -10.59 -14.74
CA LYS A 113 -10.75 -9.37 -14.21
C LYS A 113 -11.62 -9.63 -12.96
N VAL A 114 -11.92 -10.90 -12.65
CA VAL A 114 -12.92 -11.30 -11.66
C VAL A 114 -12.38 -12.43 -10.78
N MET A 115 -11.34 -12.13 -10.01
CA MET A 115 -11.27 -12.72 -8.68
C MET A 115 -11.71 -11.60 -7.74
N PRO A 116 -12.98 -11.57 -7.29
CA PRO A 116 -13.31 -10.72 -6.16
C PRO A 116 -12.30 -11.06 -5.06
N TYR A 117 -11.71 -10.03 -4.44
CA TYR A 117 -11.02 -10.28 -3.19
C TYR A 117 -11.98 -11.09 -2.31
N SER A 118 -11.51 -12.22 -1.80
CA SER A 118 -12.32 -13.02 -0.89
C SER A 118 -12.72 -12.13 0.28
N ASN A 119 -13.92 -12.32 0.82
CA ASN A 119 -14.33 -11.62 2.03
C ASN A 119 -13.23 -11.78 3.09
N GLN A 120 -12.66 -10.65 3.52
CA GLN A 120 -11.60 -10.62 4.51
C GLN A 120 -12.26 -10.63 5.88
N PRO A 121 -11.98 -11.62 6.75
CA PRO A 121 -12.53 -11.64 8.11
C PRO A 121 -11.89 -10.57 9.00
N ASN A 122 -10.70 -10.11 8.62
CA ASN A 122 -9.91 -9.10 9.30
C ASN A 122 -10.68 -7.76 9.42
N SER A 123 -10.70 -7.18 10.62
CA SER A 123 -11.24 -5.84 10.84
C SER A 123 -10.22 -4.75 10.50
N VAL A 124 -10.71 -3.55 10.21
CA VAL A 124 -9.89 -2.37 9.89
C VAL A 124 -10.18 -1.25 10.89
N VAL A 125 -9.15 -0.72 11.54
CA VAL A 125 -9.24 0.46 12.39
C VAL A 125 -8.73 1.68 11.64
N LEU A 126 -9.58 2.70 11.51
CA LEU A 126 -9.21 3.99 10.95
C LEU A 126 -9.08 5.02 12.07
N MET A 127 -7.90 5.67 12.14
CA MET A 127 -7.60 6.69 13.15
C MET A 127 -8.06 8.06 12.65
N LEU A 128 -9.21 8.53 13.14
CA LEU A 128 -9.93 9.71 12.63
C LEU A 128 -9.97 10.89 13.61
N GLY A 129 -9.36 10.77 14.80
CA GLY A 129 -9.48 11.75 15.89
C GLY A 129 -8.64 13.02 15.78
N GLY A 130 -7.87 13.22 14.71
CA GLY A 130 -6.96 14.36 14.56
C GLY A 130 -7.67 15.69 14.28
N GLN A 131 -7.27 16.77 14.98
CA GLN A 131 -7.82 18.12 14.77
C GLN A 131 -7.47 18.76 13.41
N GLY A 132 -6.51 18.20 12.68
CA GLY A 132 -6.14 18.72 11.35
C GLY A 132 -5.63 20.17 11.34
N MET A 133 -5.05 20.67 12.44
CA MET A 133 -4.71 22.10 12.61
C MET A 133 -3.85 22.69 11.48
N ARG A 134 -2.99 21.87 10.87
CA ARG A 134 -2.07 22.25 9.77
C ARG A 134 -2.78 22.50 8.43
N LEU A 135 -4.06 22.15 8.34
CA LEU A 135 -4.93 22.37 7.17
C LEU A 135 -5.94 23.51 7.37
N ARG A 136 -5.86 24.26 8.47
CA ARG A 136 -6.73 25.43 8.67
C ARG A 136 -6.52 26.45 7.53
N PRO A 137 -7.59 27.10 7.04
CA PRO A 137 -8.94 27.12 7.61
C PRO A 137 -9.86 25.96 7.19
N LEU A 138 -9.42 25.04 6.32
CA LEU A 138 -10.29 23.96 5.81
C LEU A 138 -10.84 23.07 6.93
N THR A 139 -10.08 22.90 8.00
CA THR A 139 -10.40 22.04 9.15
C THR A 139 -10.97 22.78 10.36
N GLU A 140 -11.42 24.03 10.19
CA GLU A 140 -12.00 24.81 11.28
C GLU A 140 -13.34 24.20 11.74
N ASP A 141 -14.27 24.02 10.79
CA ASP A 141 -15.62 23.49 11.03
C ASP A 141 -15.87 22.11 10.40
N THR A 142 -14.86 21.55 9.71
CA THR A 142 -14.95 20.24 9.03
C THR A 142 -13.82 19.33 9.48
N PRO A 143 -14.09 18.10 9.97
CA PRO A 143 -13.02 17.18 10.32
C PRO A 143 -12.23 16.79 9.07
N LYS A 144 -10.91 16.67 9.21
CA LYS A 144 -10.00 16.36 8.10
C LYS A 144 -10.46 15.17 7.22
N PRO A 145 -10.93 14.03 7.76
CA PRO A 145 -11.39 12.91 6.95
C PRO A 145 -12.62 13.22 6.06
N LEU A 146 -13.38 14.29 6.37
CA LEU A 146 -14.52 14.77 5.57
C LEU A 146 -14.15 15.82 4.52
N LEU A 147 -12.90 16.30 4.49
CA LEU A 147 -12.44 17.15 3.39
C LEU A 147 -12.55 16.38 2.07
N LYS A 148 -12.97 17.09 1.02
CA LYS A 148 -13.24 16.46 -0.28
C LYS A 148 -12.00 16.45 -1.16
N VAL A 149 -11.66 15.29 -1.70
CA VAL A 149 -10.66 15.10 -2.75
C VAL A 149 -11.31 14.30 -3.87
N GLY A 150 -11.25 14.79 -5.11
CA GLY A 150 -11.94 14.13 -6.23
C GLY A 150 -13.47 14.13 -6.11
N GLY A 151 -14.04 15.13 -5.45
CA GLY A 151 -15.49 15.34 -5.34
C GLY A 151 -16.18 14.63 -4.15
N LYS A 152 -15.49 13.76 -3.41
CA LYS A 152 -16.03 13.07 -2.22
C LYS A 152 -15.05 13.11 -1.03
N PRO A 153 -15.51 12.82 0.20
CA PRO A 153 -14.64 12.78 1.38
C PRO A 153 -13.42 11.87 1.21
N ILE A 154 -12.28 12.26 1.76
CA ILE A 154 -11.06 11.41 1.82
C ILE A 154 -11.41 10.05 2.43
N LEU A 155 -12.14 10.04 3.54
CA LEU A 155 -12.54 8.82 4.23
C LEU A 155 -13.48 7.94 3.41
N GLU A 156 -14.32 8.52 2.55
CA GLU A 156 -15.18 7.74 1.66
C GLU A 156 -14.34 6.98 0.64
N THR A 157 -13.31 7.62 0.08
CA THR A 157 -12.37 6.94 -0.82
C THR A 157 -11.61 5.84 -0.08
N ILE A 158 -11.11 6.09 1.14
CA ILE A 158 -10.42 5.07 1.94
C ILE A 158 -11.34 3.85 2.19
N LEU A 159 -12.58 4.09 2.63
CA LEU A 159 -13.56 3.04 2.91
C LEU A 159 -13.86 2.20 1.66
N GLU A 160 -14.15 2.84 0.53
CA GLU A 160 -14.42 2.15 -0.73
C GLU A 160 -13.24 1.27 -1.18
N ARG A 161 -12.00 1.73 -0.98
CA ARG A 161 -10.80 0.95 -1.32
C ARG A 161 -10.64 -0.31 -0.48
N PHE A 162 -10.99 -0.26 0.80
CA PHE A 162 -11.05 -1.46 1.64
C PHE A 162 -12.18 -2.39 1.20
N ILE A 163 -13.36 -1.86 0.88
CA ILE A 163 -14.51 -2.65 0.39
C ILE A 163 -14.20 -3.36 -0.92
N GLU A 164 -13.56 -2.66 -1.87
CA GLU A 164 -13.08 -3.23 -3.12
C GLU A 164 -12.12 -4.41 -2.89
N GLN A 165 -11.41 -4.41 -1.76
CA GLN A 165 -10.49 -5.46 -1.32
C GLN A 165 -11.11 -6.49 -0.39
N GLY A 166 -12.44 -6.48 -0.22
CA GLY A 166 -13.19 -7.50 0.50
C GLY A 166 -13.33 -7.28 2.00
N PHE A 167 -12.95 -6.12 2.54
CA PHE A 167 -13.11 -5.79 3.96
C PHE A 167 -14.52 -5.25 4.24
N SER A 168 -15.14 -5.71 5.33
CA SER A 168 -16.52 -5.39 5.68
C SER A 168 -16.75 -4.98 7.14
N HIS A 169 -15.73 -5.05 8.00
CA HIS A 169 -15.82 -4.67 9.40
C HIS A 169 -14.80 -3.57 9.74
N PHE A 170 -15.29 -2.44 10.23
CA PHE A 170 -14.50 -1.24 10.47
C PHE A 170 -14.72 -0.69 11.88
N TYR A 171 -13.64 -0.22 12.49
CA TYR A 171 -13.67 0.60 13.69
C TYR A 171 -13.19 2.01 13.36
N PHE A 172 -14.01 3.01 13.63
CA PHE A 172 -13.69 4.42 13.42
C PHE A 172 -13.32 5.04 14.77
N CYS A 173 -12.03 5.28 15.00
CA CYS A 173 -11.53 5.98 16.19
C CYS A 173 -11.74 7.48 16.00
N ILE A 174 -12.76 8.03 16.66
CA ILE A 174 -13.20 9.42 16.50
C ILE A 174 -12.99 10.22 17.79
N ASN A 175 -12.71 11.51 17.61
CA ASN A 175 -12.63 12.49 18.69
C ASN A 175 -13.20 13.84 18.22
N TYR A 176 -12.34 14.83 17.94
CA TYR A 176 -12.75 16.19 17.53
C TYR A 176 -13.66 16.15 16.30
N LEU A 177 -14.84 16.80 16.40
CA LEU A 177 -15.90 16.80 15.37
C LEU A 177 -16.36 15.39 14.91
N GLY A 178 -16.11 14.35 15.71
CA GLY A 178 -16.43 12.96 15.38
C GLY A 178 -17.91 12.70 15.10
N HIS A 179 -18.82 13.51 15.67
CA HIS A 179 -20.25 13.43 15.37
C HIS A 179 -20.54 13.65 13.89
N GLN A 180 -19.84 14.55 13.19
CA GLN A 180 -20.04 14.77 11.75
C GLN A 180 -19.64 13.54 10.92
N ILE A 181 -18.60 12.82 11.36
CA ILE A 181 -18.19 11.55 10.73
C ILE A 181 -19.28 10.49 10.98
N GLN A 182 -19.79 10.41 12.20
CA GLN A 182 -20.89 9.50 12.54
C GLN A 182 -22.16 9.79 11.74
N ASP A 183 -22.52 11.07 11.58
CA ASP A 183 -23.69 11.50 10.81
C ASP A 183 -23.56 11.16 9.32
N TYR A 184 -22.35 11.26 8.76
CA TYR A 184 -22.11 10.97 7.34
C TYR A 184 -22.07 9.47 7.03
N PHE A 185 -21.40 8.68 7.89
CA PHE A 185 -21.13 7.26 7.61
C PHE A 185 -22.15 6.29 8.23
N GLY A 186 -22.89 6.68 9.27
CA GLY A 186 -23.83 5.80 9.96
C GLY A 186 -23.14 4.52 10.44
N HIS A 187 -23.83 3.39 10.46
CA HIS A 187 -23.20 2.10 10.77
C HIS A 187 -22.69 1.37 9.51
N GLY A 188 -22.49 2.09 8.40
CA GLY A 188 -21.98 1.54 7.14
C GLY A 188 -23.03 1.01 6.18
N GLU A 189 -24.32 1.17 6.46
CA GLU A 189 -25.41 0.56 5.70
C GLU A 189 -25.45 1.01 4.23
N LYS A 190 -25.07 2.27 3.95
CA LYS A 190 -24.95 2.80 2.58
C LYS A 190 -23.92 2.04 1.74
N TRP A 191 -22.92 1.43 2.39
CA TRP A 191 -21.83 0.70 1.75
C TRP A 191 -21.91 -0.81 1.93
N GLY A 192 -22.90 -1.32 2.66
CA GLY A 192 -23.05 -2.75 2.93
C GLY A 192 -21.98 -3.34 3.84
N VAL A 193 -21.48 -2.53 4.78
CA VAL A 193 -20.43 -2.89 5.76
C VAL A 193 -20.89 -2.55 7.18
N GLU A 194 -20.15 -3.02 8.18
CA GLU A 194 -20.34 -2.70 9.59
C GLU A 194 -19.29 -1.67 10.04
N ILE A 195 -19.76 -0.55 10.60
CA ILE A 195 -18.92 0.49 11.18
C ILE A 195 -19.27 0.64 12.67
N ASP A 196 -18.30 0.29 13.52
CA ASP A 196 -18.30 0.55 14.95
C ASP A 196 -17.49 1.83 15.25
N TYR A 197 -17.89 2.57 16.28
CA TYR A 197 -17.24 3.84 16.64
C TYR A 197 -16.57 3.75 17.99
N ILE A 198 -15.27 4.03 18.01
CA ILE A 198 -14.48 4.15 19.24
C ILE A 198 -14.36 5.64 19.55
N LYS A 199 -14.98 6.07 20.64
CA LYS A 199 -14.95 7.47 21.09
C LYS A 199 -13.89 7.65 22.15
N GLU A 200 -12.83 8.37 21.78
CA GLU A 200 -11.76 8.74 22.71
C GLU A 200 -12.18 9.96 23.54
N GLU A 201 -12.45 9.77 24.84
CA GLU A 201 -12.72 10.89 25.77
C GLU A 201 -11.44 11.71 26.07
N GLN A 202 -10.30 11.03 26.03
CA GLN A 202 -8.96 11.60 26.17
C GLN A 202 -8.07 11.05 25.05
N ARG A 203 -6.95 11.72 24.76
CA ARG A 203 -6.03 11.26 23.73
C ARG A 203 -5.28 10.02 24.22
N LEU A 204 -5.62 8.84 23.72
CA LEU A 204 -4.99 7.57 24.09
C LEU A 204 -3.82 7.19 23.19
N GLY A 205 -3.56 7.97 22.14
CA GLY A 205 -2.56 7.59 21.15
C GLY A 205 -3.10 6.54 20.17
N THR A 206 -2.33 6.28 19.12
CA THR A 206 -2.82 5.44 18.00
C THR A 206 -2.99 3.98 18.38
N ALA A 207 -2.14 3.44 19.26
CA ALA A 207 -2.24 2.07 19.73
C ALA A 207 -3.21 1.97 20.92
N GLY A 208 -3.19 2.93 21.85
CA GLY A 208 -4.04 2.93 23.05
C GLY A 208 -5.53 2.95 22.73
N ALA A 209 -5.95 3.59 21.64
CA ALA A 209 -7.34 3.54 21.16
C ALA A 209 -7.82 2.11 20.83
N LEU A 210 -6.92 1.21 20.45
CA LEU A 210 -7.24 -0.19 20.15
C LEU A 210 -7.65 -0.97 21.40
N SER A 211 -7.23 -0.53 22.59
CA SER A 211 -7.63 -1.15 23.86
C SER A 211 -9.12 -0.96 24.19
N LEU A 212 -9.79 -0.04 23.51
CA LEU A 212 -11.22 0.23 23.66
C LEU A 212 -12.11 -0.63 22.75
N ILE A 213 -11.52 -1.56 21.99
CA ILE A 213 -12.30 -2.52 21.20
C ILE A 213 -12.94 -3.52 22.16
N ASP A 214 -14.25 -3.41 22.36
CA ASP A 214 -15.00 -4.25 23.30
C ASP A 214 -15.10 -5.72 22.86
N LYS A 215 -14.96 -6.00 21.56
CA LYS A 215 -15.05 -7.35 20.98
C LYS A 215 -13.66 -8.02 20.99
N GLU A 216 -13.62 -9.31 21.29
CA GLU A 216 -12.37 -10.09 21.17
C GLU A 216 -11.89 -10.08 19.71
N VAL A 217 -10.69 -9.53 19.48
CA VAL A 217 -10.05 -9.51 18.16
C VAL A 217 -9.31 -10.83 17.96
N THR A 218 -9.82 -11.67 17.06
CA THR A 218 -9.28 -13.02 16.81
C THR A 218 -8.44 -13.13 15.54
N ASP A 219 -8.66 -12.22 14.59
CA ASP A 219 -7.89 -12.10 13.35
C ASP A 219 -6.91 -10.92 13.42
N ASP A 220 -5.90 -10.91 12.53
CA ASP A 220 -4.99 -9.77 12.41
C ASP A 220 -5.77 -8.47 12.13
N LEU A 221 -5.35 -7.37 12.74
CA LEU A 221 -6.04 -6.08 12.66
C LEU A 221 -5.23 -5.11 11.80
N ILE A 222 -5.85 -4.55 10.77
CA ILE A 222 -5.25 -3.44 10.03
C ILE A 222 -5.53 -2.15 10.78
N VAL A 223 -4.50 -1.34 11.01
CA VAL A 223 -4.64 -0.01 11.61
C VAL A 223 -4.05 1.01 10.65
N MET A 224 -4.83 2.04 10.31
CA MET A 224 -4.43 3.04 9.32
C MET A 224 -4.85 4.44 9.75
N ASN A 225 -3.98 5.42 9.52
CA ASN A 225 -4.34 6.82 9.72
C ASN A 225 -5.40 7.26 8.69
N GLY A 226 -6.41 8.00 9.13
CA GLY A 226 -7.56 8.43 8.32
C GLY A 226 -7.30 9.52 7.29
N ASP A 227 -6.04 9.91 7.11
CA ASP A 227 -5.59 10.98 6.23
C ASP A 227 -4.68 10.53 5.08
N LEU A 228 -4.59 9.21 4.90
CA LEU A 228 -3.73 8.60 3.90
C LEU A 228 -4.54 8.23 2.66
N LEU A 229 -4.31 8.96 1.56
CA LEU A 229 -4.85 8.59 0.26
C LEU A 229 -3.90 7.57 -0.37
N THR A 230 -4.37 6.34 -0.58
CA THR A 230 -3.47 5.23 -0.98
C THR A 230 -4.15 4.17 -1.86
N LYS A 231 -3.30 3.45 -2.60
CA LYS A 231 -3.65 2.28 -3.43
C LYS A 231 -3.05 0.96 -2.93
N VAL A 232 -2.46 0.95 -1.73
CA VAL A 232 -1.89 -0.26 -1.12
C VAL A 232 -2.81 -1.47 -1.28
N ASP A 233 -2.24 -2.60 -1.70
CA ASP A 233 -2.90 -3.89 -1.66
C ASP A 233 -2.85 -4.45 -0.23
N PHE A 234 -3.93 -4.22 0.52
CA PHE A 234 -4.10 -4.66 1.91
C PHE A 234 -4.19 -6.19 2.02
N THR A 235 -4.58 -6.89 0.96
CA THR A 235 -4.54 -8.36 0.95
C THR A 235 -3.09 -8.85 0.87
N ALA A 236 -2.28 -8.26 -0.01
CA ALA A 236 -0.86 -8.57 -0.08
C ALA A 236 -0.12 -8.18 1.22
N LEU A 237 -0.55 -7.12 1.89
CA LEU A 237 -0.06 -6.74 3.21
C LEU A 237 -0.36 -7.81 4.27
N LEU A 238 -1.61 -8.28 4.36
CA LEU A 238 -1.99 -9.38 5.28
C LEU A 238 -1.26 -10.68 4.96
N GLU A 239 -1.15 -11.04 3.68
CA GLU A 239 -0.40 -12.22 3.25
C GLU A 239 1.06 -12.13 3.67
N SER A 240 1.70 -10.97 3.48
CA SER A 240 3.08 -10.72 3.89
C SER A 240 3.26 -10.79 5.40
N HIS A 241 2.31 -10.22 6.18
CA HIS A 241 2.33 -10.28 7.64
C HIS A 241 2.30 -11.73 8.12
N ARG A 242 1.38 -12.53 7.58
CA ARG A 242 1.20 -13.95 7.93
C ARG A 242 2.36 -14.82 7.47
N SER A 243 2.83 -14.66 6.24
CA SER A 243 3.97 -15.44 5.72
C SER A 243 5.25 -15.17 6.51
N ASN A 244 5.38 -13.96 7.04
CA ASN A 244 6.48 -13.59 7.89
C ASN A 244 6.23 -13.92 9.35
N GLU A 245 5.07 -14.44 9.77
CA GLU A 245 4.75 -14.68 11.19
C GLU A 245 5.07 -13.45 12.08
N SER A 246 4.79 -12.26 11.55
CA SER A 246 5.13 -11.01 12.23
C SER A 246 4.18 -10.75 13.40
N ASP A 247 4.69 -10.27 14.54
CA ASP A 247 3.86 -9.76 15.63
C ASP A 247 3.17 -8.44 15.21
N ILE A 248 3.91 -7.62 14.47
CA ILE A 248 3.46 -6.39 13.84
C ILE A 248 4.13 -6.23 12.47
N THR A 249 3.41 -5.70 11.48
CA THR A 249 3.99 -5.28 10.21
C THR A 249 3.75 -3.79 10.00
N VAL A 250 4.82 -3.04 9.75
CA VAL A 250 4.77 -1.60 9.48
C VAL A 250 4.88 -1.37 7.99
N CYS A 251 3.93 -0.63 7.41
CA CYS A 251 4.12 -0.14 6.05
C CYS A 251 5.13 1.00 6.03
N VAL A 252 6.07 0.93 5.10
CA VAL A 252 7.13 1.93 4.96
C VAL A 252 7.17 2.49 3.55
N ARG A 253 7.61 3.75 3.41
CA ARG A 253 7.81 4.40 2.12
C ARG A 253 9.26 4.87 1.99
N GLU A 254 9.88 4.65 0.84
CA GLU A 254 11.20 5.20 0.56
C GLU A 254 11.10 6.73 0.45
N TYR A 255 11.92 7.43 1.23
CA TYR A 255 12.09 8.87 1.22
C TYR A 255 13.55 9.18 0.87
N SER A 256 13.74 9.96 -0.19
CA SER A 256 15.06 10.38 -0.66
C SER A 256 15.25 11.87 -0.45
N GLN A 257 16.35 12.27 0.17
CA GLN A 257 16.73 13.67 0.34
C GLN A 257 18.09 13.91 -0.30
N GLN A 258 18.13 14.83 -1.27
CA GLN A 258 19.40 15.32 -1.81
C GLN A 258 19.88 16.49 -0.96
N VAL A 259 21.10 16.41 -0.46
CA VAL A 259 21.78 17.58 0.08
C VAL A 259 22.34 18.36 -1.10
N PRO A 260 22.03 19.66 -1.30
CA PRO A 260 22.46 20.39 -2.49
C PRO A 260 23.93 20.87 -2.44
N TYR A 261 24.72 20.33 -1.51
CA TYR A 261 26.10 20.71 -1.20
C TYR A 261 27.00 19.49 -1.07
N GLY A 262 28.32 19.72 -1.04
CA GLY A 262 29.29 18.71 -0.60
C GLY A 262 29.15 18.41 0.89
N VAL A 263 28.77 17.19 1.24
CA VAL A 263 28.77 16.71 2.63
C VAL A 263 30.17 16.24 2.96
N VAL A 264 30.72 16.80 4.03
CA VAL A 264 32.07 16.50 4.53
C VAL A 264 31.94 15.60 5.75
N GLU A 265 32.49 14.40 5.68
CA GLU A 265 32.64 13.52 6.84
C GLU A 265 33.96 13.86 7.54
N ILE A 266 33.87 14.20 8.83
CA ILE A 266 34.99 14.62 9.67
C ILE A 266 35.11 13.62 10.81
N GLU A 267 36.32 13.13 11.05
CA GLU A 267 36.67 12.36 12.24
C GLU A 267 37.81 13.10 12.95
N ASP A 268 37.59 13.41 14.24
CA ASP A 268 38.38 14.37 15.01
C ASP A 268 38.53 15.73 14.28
N GLU A 269 39.75 16.07 13.86
CA GLU A 269 40.07 17.31 13.12
C GLU A 269 40.44 17.04 11.65
N THR A 270 40.23 15.81 11.16
CA THR A 270 40.60 15.40 9.80
C THR A 270 39.38 15.17 8.92
N VAL A 271 39.41 15.74 7.72
CA VAL A 271 38.41 15.44 6.67
C VAL A 271 38.68 14.04 6.13
N GLN A 272 37.71 13.14 6.28
CA GLN A 272 37.78 11.76 5.79
C GLN A 272 37.31 11.66 4.34
N GLN A 273 36.14 12.22 4.06
CA GLN A 273 35.51 12.14 2.75
C GLN A 273 34.68 13.40 2.46
N ILE A 274 34.60 13.77 1.19
CA ILE A 274 33.64 14.76 0.70
C ILE A 274 32.78 14.07 -0.36
N VAL A 275 31.47 14.04 -0.15
CA VAL A 275 30.50 13.53 -1.12
C VAL A 275 29.74 14.72 -1.68
N GLU A 276 29.86 14.98 -2.98
CA GLU A 276 29.16 16.09 -3.63
C GLU A 276 27.70 15.72 -3.89
N LYS A 277 26.79 16.55 -3.40
CA LYS A 277 25.33 16.42 -3.59
C LYS A 277 24.77 15.02 -3.32
N PRO A 278 25.10 14.39 -2.17
CA PRO A 278 24.65 13.04 -1.87
C PRO A 278 23.14 12.99 -1.78
N ILE A 279 22.60 11.84 -2.18
CA ILE A 279 21.20 11.50 -1.98
C ILE A 279 21.17 10.46 -0.86
N TYR A 280 20.59 10.83 0.27
CA TYR A 280 20.33 9.91 1.36
C TYR A 280 18.94 9.31 1.20
N ARG A 281 18.84 8.00 1.37
CA ARG A 281 17.59 7.25 1.25
C ARG A 281 17.25 6.62 2.59
N TYR A 282 16.00 6.76 2.99
CA TYR A 282 15.47 6.24 4.24
C TYR A 282 14.10 5.63 4.01
N PHE A 283 13.70 4.70 4.86
CA PHE A 283 12.31 4.28 4.95
C PHE A 283 11.61 5.09 6.03
N VAL A 284 10.50 5.73 5.68
CA VAL A 284 9.64 6.44 6.64
C VAL A 284 8.40 5.61 6.94
N ASN A 285 7.91 5.70 8.18
CA ASN A 285 6.67 5.08 8.58
C ASN A 285 5.50 5.67 7.77
N ALA A 286 4.73 4.81 7.11
CA ALA A 286 3.65 5.21 6.22
C ALA A 286 2.28 5.30 6.91
N GLY A 287 2.21 5.09 8.23
CA GLY A 287 0.98 5.22 9.01
C GLY A 287 -0.04 4.11 8.77
N ILE A 288 0.41 2.94 8.31
CA ILE A 288 -0.40 1.73 8.07
C ILE A 288 0.31 0.56 8.75
N TYR A 289 -0.44 -0.22 9.50
CA TYR A 289 0.08 -1.31 10.32
C TYR A 289 -0.82 -2.54 10.22
N VAL A 290 -0.24 -3.73 10.42
CA VAL A 290 -0.98 -4.95 10.74
C VAL A 290 -0.51 -5.44 12.10
N LEU A 291 -1.43 -5.62 13.05
CA LEU A 291 -1.14 -6.15 14.37
C LEU A 291 -1.74 -7.54 14.51
N SER A 292 -0.96 -8.47 15.06
CA SER A 292 -1.50 -9.77 15.45
C SER A 292 -2.42 -9.65 16.68
N PRO A 293 -3.38 -10.58 16.88
CA PRO A 293 -4.27 -10.61 18.05
C PRO A 293 -3.53 -10.49 19.40
N LYS A 294 -2.38 -11.17 19.52
CA LYS A 294 -1.53 -11.14 20.72
C LYS A 294 -1.06 -9.72 21.05
N GLN A 295 -0.66 -8.95 20.04
CA GLN A 295 -0.17 -7.59 20.27
C GLN A 295 -1.28 -6.64 20.66
N ILE A 296 -2.49 -6.80 20.10
CA ILE A 296 -3.66 -6.01 20.49
C ILE A 296 -4.01 -6.26 21.96
N ALA A 297 -3.98 -7.53 22.40
CA ALA A 297 -4.23 -7.91 23.78
C ALA A 297 -3.16 -7.42 24.77
N ALA A 298 -1.96 -7.09 24.30
CA ALA A 298 -0.86 -6.59 25.12
C ALA A 298 -0.92 -5.07 25.33
N ILE A 299 -1.77 -4.34 24.61
CA ILE A 299 -1.88 -2.88 24.71
C ILE A 299 -2.44 -2.49 26.09
N PRO A 300 -1.80 -1.54 26.80
CA PRO A 300 -2.31 -1.02 28.07
C PRO A 300 -3.73 -0.45 27.93
N TYR A 301 -4.63 -0.89 28.80
CA TYR A 301 -6.04 -0.51 28.73
C TYR A 301 -6.26 0.95 29.13
N ASN A 302 -6.86 1.73 28.22
CA ASN A 302 -7.25 3.13 28.46
C ASN A 302 -6.09 4.04 28.92
N GLU A 303 -4.87 3.75 28.46
CA GLU A 303 -3.68 4.55 28.70
C GLU A 303 -3.13 5.14 27.40
N PHE A 304 -2.32 6.21 27.51
CA PHE A 304 -1.62 6.75 26.35
C PHE A 304 -0.57 5.75 25.86
N TYR A 305 -0.75 5.26 24.64
CA TYR A 305 0.16 4.35 23.98
C TYR A 305 0.07 4.59 22.47
N ASP A 306 1.20 4.89 21.82
CA ASP A 306 1.22 5.17 20.38
C ASP A 306 2.01 4.10 19.61
N MET A 307 1.77 4.06 18.30
CA MET A 307 2.44 3.10 17.40
C MET A 307 3.97 3.19 17.46
N PRO A 308 4.61 4.39 17.49
CA PRO A 308 6.05 4.47 17.71
C PRO A 308 6.52 3.79 19.01
N THR A 309 5.84 4.04 20.13
CA THR A 309 6.19 3.41 21.42
C THR A 309 6.07 1.88 21.32
N LEU A 310 4.97 1.37 20.76
CA LEU A 310 4.78 -0.07 20.52
C LEU A 310 5.90 -0.67 19.65
N LEU A 311 6.30 0.04 18.59
CA LEU A 311 7.38 -0.42 17.70
C LEU A 311 8.75 -0.41 18.39
N ASP A 312 9.05 0.63 19.15
CA ASP A 312 10.29 0.71 19.92
C ASP A 312 10.37 -0.43 20.94
N GLU A 313 9.28 -0.72 21.65
CA GLU A 313 9.23 -1.85 22.60
C GLU A 313 9.41 -3.20 21.90
N LEU A 314 8.72 -3.44 20.78
CA LEU A 314 8.83 -4.71 20.04
C LEU A 314 10.17 -4.88 19.34
N THR A 315 10.81 -3.81 18.88
CA THR A 315 12.16 -3.91 18.27
C THR A 315 13.25 -4.22 19.28
N LEU A 316 13.00 -3.94 20.57
CA LEU A 316 13.90 -4.29 21.67
C LEU A 316 13.68 -5.71 22.22
N ASP A 317 12.52 -6.33 21.95
CA ASP A 317 12.22 -7.70 22.34
C ASP A 317 12.78 -8.72 21.32
N PRO A 318 13.78 -9.55 21.69
CA PRO A 318 14.35 -10.55 20.78
C PRO A 318 13.37 -11.65 20.35
N ALA A 319 12.26 -11.82 21.06
CA ALA A 319 11.22 -12.79 20.74
C ALA A 319 10.15 -12.21 19.81
N ALA A 320 10.10 -10.88 19.63
CA ALA A 320 9.13 -10.22 18.79
C ALA A 320 9.63 -10.12 17.34
N LYS A 321 8.69 -10.23 16.40
CA LYS A 321 8.99 -10.13 14.96
C LYS A 321 8.32 -8.91 14.35
N VAL A 322 9.10 -7.84 14.21
CA VAL A 322 8.67 -6.59 13.55
C VAL A 322 8.96 -6.69 12.05
N GLY A 323 7.90 -6.86 11.26
CA GLY A 323 7.98 -6.89 9.79
C GLY A 323 7.89 -5.50 9.18
N ALA A 324 8.49 -5.33 8.00
CA ALA A 324 8.33 -4.13 7.18
C ALA A 324 7.64 -4.48 5.85
N PHE A 325 6.75 -3.62 5.39
CA PHE A 325 6.08 -3.73 4.10
C PHE A 325 6.31 -2.46 3.28
N PRO A 326 7.28 -2.45 2.37
CA PRO A 326 7.49 -1.29 1.50
C PRO A 326 6.30 -1.10 0.56
N ILE A 327 5.68 0.08 0.65
CA ILE A 327 4.62 0.50 -0.26
C ILE A 327 5.26 0.87 -1.59
N THR A 328 4.84 0.21 -2.66
CA THR A 328 5.23 0.56 -4.04
C THR A 328 4.16 1.39 -4.71
N GLU A 329 2.90 1.11 -4.39
CA GLU A 329 1.70 1.75 -4.91
C GLU A 329 1.61 3.24 -4.50
N TYR A 330 0.64 3.97 -5.09
CA TYR A 330 0.34 5.35 -4.68
C TYR A 330 0.06 5.45 -3.17
N TRP A 331 0.72 6.41 -2.52
CA TRP A 331 0.52 6.75 -1.11
C TRP A 331 0.81 8.23 -0.89
N LYS A 332 -0.11 8.92 -0.20
CA LYS A 332 0.00 10.33 0.11
C LYS A 332 -0.61 10.63 1.49
N ASP A 333 0.21 11.15 2.40
CA ASP A 333 -0.26 11.82 3.62
C ASP A 333 -0.73 13.23 3.26
N ILE A 334 -2.00 13.52 3.55
CA ILE A 334 -2.62 14.82 3.32
C ILE A 334 -2.38 15.72 4.55
N GLY A 335 -1.13 16.00 4.90
CA GLY A 335 -0.78 16.66 6.16
C GLY A 335 -0.98 18.18 6.18
N HIS A 336 -0.68 18.85 5.06
CA HIS A 336 -0.66 20.30 4.90
C HIS A 336 -1.39 20.75 3.63
N LEU A 337 -1.61 22.06 3.48
CA LEU A 337 -2.34 22.61 2.35
C LEU A 337 -1.73 22.23 0.97
N PRO A 338 -0.40 22.26 0.76
CA PRO A 338 0.18 21.80 -0.50
C PRO A 338 -0.07 20.30 -0.76
N ASP A 339 -0.13 19.48 0.30
CA ASP A 339 -0.44 18.06 0.16
C ASP A 339 -1.89 17.85 -0.28
N PHE A 340 -2.82 18.65 0.26
CA PHE A 340 -4.23 18.63 -0.10
C PHE A 340 -4.45 19.08 -1.55
N GLU A 341 -3.78 20.15 -1.98
CA GLU A 341 -3.82 20.63 -3.37
C GLU A 341 -3.26 19.59 -4.34
N GLN A 342 -2.12 18.99 -4.01
CA GLN A 342 -1.52 17.93 -4.83
C GLN A 342 -2.44 16.70 -4.89
N ALA A 343 -3.08 16.33 -3.77
CA ALA A 343 -4.01 15.20 -3.74
C ALA A 343 -5.20 15.39 -4.71
N GLN A 344 -5.65 16.62 -4.97
CA GLN A 344 -6.70 16.87 -5.97
C GLN A 344 -6.24 16.50 -7.38
N VAL A 345 -5.00 16.87 -7.73
CA VAL A 345 -4.41 16.57 -9.04
C VAL A 345 -4.16 15.07 -9.17
N ASP A 346 -3.58 14.47 -8.14
CA ASP A 346 -3.26 13.05 -8.12
C ASP A 346 -4.52 12.18 -8.17
N TYR A 347 -5.64 12.65 -7.62
CA TYR A 347 -6.89 11.91 -7.62
C TYR A 347 -7.35 11.57 -9.04
N GLU A 348 -7.28 12.54 -9.96
CA GLU A 348 -7.68 12.32 -11.36
C GLU A 348 -6.78 11.33 -12.09
N VAL A 349 -5.50 11.27 -11.70
CA VAL A 349 -4.52 10.36 -12.32
C VAL A 349 -4.67 8.95 -11.78
N HIS A 350 -4.87 8.81 -10.47
CA HIS A 350 -4.79 7.52 -9.80
C HIS A 350 -6.18 6.92 -9.51
N PHE A 351 -7.20 7.70 -9.15
CA PHE A 351 -8.46 7.17 -8.63
C PHE A 351 -9.63 7.27 -9.61
N THR A 352 -9.53 8.08 -10.66
CA THR A 352 -10.53 8.12 -11.73
C THR A 352 -10.34 6.90 -12.66
N PRO A 353 -11.38 6.08 -12.90
CA PRO A 353 -11.30 4.97 -13.85
C PRO A 353 -10.93 5.48 -15.25
N LEU A 354 -9.89 4.91 -15.86
CA LEU A 354 -9.62 5.13 -17.27
C LEU A 354 -10.82 4.60 -18.08
N ASN A 355 -11.58 5.50 -18.71
CA ASN A 355 -12.59 5.14 -19.69
C ASN A 355 -11.86 4.50 -20.89
N HIS A 356 -11.82 3.17 -20.93
CA HIS A 356 -11.37 2.37 -22.07
C HIS A 356 -12.45 1.38 -22.49
#